data_AF-A0A8H4UUC0-F1
#
_entry.id   AF-A0A8H4UUC0-F1
#
_cell.length_a   1.000
_cell.length_b   1.000
_cell.length_c   1.000
_cell.angle_alpha   90.00
_cell.angle_beta   90.00
_cell.angle_gamma   90.00
#
_symmetry.space_group_name_H-M   'P 1'
#
loop_
_entity.id
_entity.type
_entity.pdbx_description
1 polymer ?
#
loop_
_entity_poly.entity_id
_entity_poly.type
_entity_poly.pdbx_seq_one_letter_code
_entity_poly.pdbx_strand_id
1 'polypeptide(L)'
;MTCGLLLGCNADQQTFIRQQLQELSGMTRHPLLLPIILARQQQIILYEKTEGLWDELLQVENVSGQTGVVLVPMDDESLSGRRSARATSKKETQKDHISNKRITNKALGVMQLTSVWESQTRALVQDINAIRESMTEVSAVLSYSKSDVPVPAPSISEIGRAVSGQSILTASSVSGISGNSGILEKSLALLLQNSNTMLWDLEFINKRAAAQIDAVYNDIAQQIATATKKDNSDMKAIAVLTMAFLPATFLA
;
A
#
# COMPACT_ATOMS: atom_id res chain seq x y z
N MET A 1 -23.95 -28.00 -2.85
CA MET A 1 -23.28 -26.89 -3.53
C MET A 1 -23.57 -25.62 -2.74
N THR A 2 -22.55 -24.93 -2.26
CA THR A 2 -22.70 -23.60 -1.65
C THR A 2 -22.63 -22.58 -2.77
N CYS A 3 -23.76 -21.98 -3.13
CA CYS A 3 -23.81 -20.89 -4.10
C CYS A 3 -23.71 -19.57 -3.34
N GLY A 4 -22.66 -18.78 -3.60
CA GLY A 4 -22.51 -17.43 -3.07
C GLY A 4 -22.56 -16.42 -4.20
N LEU A 5 -23.30 -15.33 -4.01
CA LEU A 5 -23.30 -14.19 -4.92
C LEU A 5 -22.35 -13.12 -4.36
N LEU A 6 -21.23 -12.90 -5.05
CA LEU A 6 -20.31 -11.80 -4.76
C LEU A 6 -20.79 -10.55 -5.49
N LEU A 7 -21.33 -9.59 -4.75
CA LEU A 7 -21.72 -8.28 -5.27
C LEU A 7 -20.54 -7.31 -5.20
N GLY A 8 -20.33 -6.53 -6.25
CA GLY A 8 -19.31 -5.47 -6.29
C GLY A 8 -17.91 -5.89 -6.76
N CYS A 9 -17.71 -7.15 -7.18
CA CYS A 9 -16.44 -7.58 -7.75
C CYS A 9 -16.35 -7.29 -9.26
N ASN A 10 -15.21 -6.75 -9.71
CA ASN A 10 -14.89 -6.61 -11.12
C ASN A 10 -14.65 -7.98 -11.80
N ALA A 11 -14.69 -8.03 -13.13
CA ALA A 11 -14.52 -9.29 -13.90
C ALA A 11 -13.19 -10.01 -13.58
N ASP A 12 -12.10 -9.26 -13.43
CA ASP A 12 -10.79 -9.82 -13.08
C ASP A 12 -10.81 -10.42 -11.66
N GLN A 13 -11.47 -9.72 -10.73
CA GLN A 13 -11.60 -10.18 -9.35
C GLN A 13 -12.44 -11.46 -9.26
N GLN A 14 -13.53 -11.53 -10.01
CA GLN A 14 -14.36 -12.73 -10.09
C GLN A 14 -13.59 -13.91 -10.69
N THR A 15 -12.76 -13.65 -11.71
CA THR A 15 -11.92 -14.67 -12.35
C THR A 15 -10.87 -15.19 -11.37
N PHE A 16 -10.20 -14.30 -10.65
CA PHE A 16 -9.25 -14.65 -9.59
C PHE A 16 -9.89 -15.50 -8.50
N ILE A 17 -11.03 -15.07 -7.94
CA ILE A 17 -11.73 -15.82 -6.89
C ILE A 17 -12.17 -17.19 -7.40
N ARG A 18 -12.71 -17.28 -8.63
CA ARG A 18 -13.13 -18.55 -9.23
C ARG A 18 -11.94 -19.49 -9.37
N GLN A 19 -10.81 -19.02 -9.85
CA GLN A 19 -9.59 -19.81 -9.97
C GLN A 19 -9.11 -20.31 -8.61
N GLN A 20 -9.04 -19.43 -7.60
CA GLN A 20 -8.63 -19.82 -6.25
C GLN A 20 -9.59 -20.84 -5.60
N LEU A 21 -10.91 -20.71 -5.83
CA LEU A 21 -11.89 -21.68 -5.36
C LEU A 21 -11.78 -23.04 -6.08
N GLN A 22 -11.39 -23.05 -7.35
CA GLN A 22 -11.13 -24.29 -8.09
C GLN A 22 -9.87 -24.99 -7.57
N GLU A 23 -8.79 -24.24 -7.36
CA GLU A 23 -7.54 -24.72 -6.77
C GLU A 23 -7.77 -25.28 -5.36
N LEU A 24 -8.61 -24.61 -4.56
CA LEU A 24 -8.93 -24.98 -3.18
C LEU A 24 -10.27 -25.76 -3.07
N SER A 25 -10.66 -26.47 -4.13
CA SER A 25 -11.94 -27.20 -4.20
C SER A 25 -12.14 -28.18 -3.03
N GLY A 26 -11.07 -28.81 -2.55
CA GLY A 26 -11.08 -29.70 -1.38
C GLY A 26 -11.38 -29.00 -0.05
N MET A 27 -11.29 -27.68 0.02
CA MET A 27 -11.55 -26.85 1.20
C MET A 27 -12.84 -26.02 1.09
N THR A 28 -13.62 -26.18 0.02
CA THR A 28 -14.84 -25.38 -0.25
C THR A 28 -15.91 -25.42 0.83
N ARG A 29 -15.84 -26.40 1.74
CA ARG A 29 -16.75 -26.51 2.89
C ARG A 29 -16.31 -25.67 4.09
N HIS A 30 -15.09 -25.13 4.08
CA HIS A 30 -14.57 -24.34 5.19
C HIS A 30 -15.14 -22.92 5.15
N PRO A 31 -15.82 -22.45 6.21
CA PRO A 31 -16.50 -21.15 6.19
C PRO A 31 -15.54 -19.97 6.03
N LEU A 32 -14.29 -20.12 6.47
CA LEU A 32 -13.26 -19.07 6.39
C LEU A 32 -12.48 -19.07 5.07
N LEU A 33 -12.77 -19.98 4.14
CA LEU A 33 -12.03 -20.03 2.87
C LEU A 33 -12.19 -18.74 2.07
N LEU A 34 -13.42 -18.24 1.96
CA LEU A 34 -13.70 -17.04 1.17
C LEU A 34 -13.05 -15.78 1.78
N PRO A 35 -13.18 -15.49 3.09
CA PRO A 35 -12.42 -14.41 3.74
C PRO A 35 -10.91 -14.47 3.49
N ILE A 36 -10.30 -15.67 3.53
CA ILE A 36 -8.86 -15.84 3.27
C ILE A 36 -8.51 -15.48 1.82
N ILE A 37 -9.31 -15.91 0.86
CA ILE A 37 -9.11 -15.58 -0.57
C ILE A 37 -9.23 -14.06 -0.79
N LEU A 38 -10.22 -13.41 -0.17
CA LEU A 38 -10.42 -11.97 -0.27
C LEU A 38 -9.27 -11.18 0.39
N ALA A 39 -8.82 -11.60 1.57
CA ALA A 39 -7.67 -10.99 2.24
C ALA A 39 -6.40 -11.11 1.38
N ARG A 40 -6.18 -12.28 0.77
CA ARG A 40 -5.06 -12.49 -0.18
C ARG A 40 -5.17 -11.58 -1.39
N GLN A 41 -6.35 -11.45 -1.97
CA GLN A 41 -6.57 -10.57 -3.11
C GLN A 41 -6.28 -9.11 -2.76
N GLN A 42 -6.78 -8.64 -1.61
CA GLN A 42 -6.52 -7.29 -1.13
C GLN A 42 -5.03 -7.06 -0.91
N GLN A 43 -4.30 -8.05 -0.37
CA GLN A 43 -2.85 -7.98 -0.22
C GLN A 43 -2.13 -7.79 -1.57
N ILE A 44 -2.52 -8.53 -2.62
CA ILE A 44 -1.92 -8.39 -3.96
C ILE A 44 -2.11 -6.97 -4.49
N ILE A 45 -3.33 -6.43 -4.37
CA ILE A 45 -3.64 -5.07 -4.82
C ILE A 45 -2.80 -4.05 -4.05
N LEU A 46 -2.70 -4.19 -2.72
CA LEU A 46 -1.88 -3.29 -1.90
C LEU A 46 -0.39 -3.38 -2.25
N TYR A 47 0.10 -4.56 -2.57
CA TYR A 47 1.49 -4.76 -2.99
C TYR A 47 1.80 -4.03 -4.30
N GLU A 48 0.97 -4.21 -5.34
CA GLU A 48 1.11 -3.50 -6.62
C GLU A 48 1.08 -1.97 -6.43
N LYS A 49 0.23 -1.47 -5.53
CA LYS A 49 0.19 -0.03 -5.21
C LYS A 49 1.43 0.43 -4.46
N THR A 50 1.97 -0.39 -3.58
CA THR A 50 3.20 -0.08 -2.83
C THR A 50 4.41 -0.01 -3.77
N GLU A 51 4.53 -0.94 -4.72
CA GLU A 51 5.57 -0.88 -5.76
C GLU A 51 5.44 0.39 -6.61
N GLY A 52 4.22 0.74 -7.05
CA GLY A 52 4.01 1.98 -7.80
C GLY A 52 4.42 3.25 -7.03
N LEU A 53 4.19 3.30 -5.71
CA LEU A 53 4.63 4.42 -4.87
C LEU A 53 6.15 4.45 -4.70
N TRP A 54 6.78 3.28 -4.63
CA TRP A 54 8.23 3.18 -4.59
C TRP A 54 8.86 3.77 -5.86
N ASP A 55 8.32 3.42 -7.03
CA ASP A 55 8.77 3.96 -8.31
C ASP A 55 8.55 5.49 -8.40
N GLU A 56 7.41 5.98 -7.94
CA GLU A 56 7.14 7.42 -7.88
C GLU A 56 8.09 8.15 -6.94
N LEU A 57 8.41 7.56 -5.78
CA LEU A 57 9.38 8.10 -4.83
C LEU A 57 10.76 8.17 -5.48
N LEU A 58 11.23 7.09 -6.11
CA LEU A 58 12.52 7.07 -6.80
C LEU A 58 12.60 8.13 -7.92
N GLN A 59 11.51 8.36 -8.65
CA GLN A 59 11.46 9.46 -9.61
C GLN A 59 11.61 10.83 -8.96
N VAL A 60 10.95 11.07 -7.82
CA VAL A 60 11.08 12.32 -7.06
C VAL A 60 12.53 12.52 -6.61
N GLU A 61 13.16 11.45 -6.12
CA GLU A 61 14.54 11.45 -5.64
C GLU A 61 15.55 11.75 -6.75
N ASN A 62 15.37 11.14 -7.92
CA ASN A 62 16.22 11.40 -9.08
C ASN A 62 16.13 12.85 -9.54
N VAL A 63 14.92 13.40 -9.58
CA VAL A 63 14.70 14.77 -10.06
C VAL A 63 15.14 15.80 -9.02
N SER A 64 15.08 15.48 -7.73
CA SER A 64 15.56 16.38 -6.68
C SER A 64 17.08 16.44 -6.59
N GLY A 65 17.80 15.40 -7.04
CA GLY A 65 19.25 15.31 -6.96
C GLY A 65 19.78 15.29 -5.52
N GLN A 66 18.89 15.15 -4.54
CA GLN A 66 19.21 15.21 -3.11
C GLN A 66 19.69 13.86 -2.57
N THR A 67 19.46 12.78 -3.32
CA THR A 67 20.06 11.48 -3.05
C THR A 67 21.31 11.36 -3.90
N GLY A 68 22.45 11.04 -3.28
CA GLY A 68 23.72 10.76 -3.99
C GLY A 68 23.68 9.53 -4.90
N VAL A 69 22.50 8.96 -5.13
CA VAL A 69 22.26 7.89 -6.10
C VAL A 69 21.94 8.56 -7.42
N VAL A 70 22.96 8.74 -8.26
CA VAL A 70 22.75 9.08 -9.66
C VAL A 70 22.16 7.83 -10.32
N LEU A 71 20.83 7.76 -10.43
CA LEU A 71 20.24 6.77 -11.32
C LEU A 71 20.69 7.14 -12.73
N VAL A 72 21.49 6.24 -13.33
CA VAL A 72 21.89 6.34 -14.72
C VAL A 72 20.60 6.57 -15.50
N PRO A 73 20.46 7.69 -16.21
CA PRO A 73 19.26 7.95 -16.98
C PRO A 73 19.07 6.75 -17.90
N MET A 74 17.96 6.02 -17.70
CA MET A 74 17.48 5.10 -18.71
C MET A 74 17.16 6.00 -19.88
N ASP A 75 18.06 6.01 -20.87
CA ASP A 75 17.96 6.86 -22.04
C ASP A 75 16.63 6.57 -22.75
N ASP A 76 15.59 7.34 -22.42
CA ASP A 76 14.40 7.52 -23.25
C ASP A 76 14.85 8.30 -24.49
N GLU A 77 15.60 7.61 -25.35
CA GLU A 77 16.24 8.09 -26.58
C GLU A 77 15.20 8.34 -27.69
N SER A 78 13.94 8.62 -27.34
CA SER A 78 12.82 8.65 -28.29
C SER A 78 12.24 10.04 -28.60
N LEU A 79 12.79 11.13 -28.04
CA LEU A 79 12.40 12.50 -28.46
C LEU A 79 13.59 13.40 -28.77
N SER A 80 14.25 13.04 -29.87
CA SER A 80 14.55 13.93 -31.00
C SER A 80 14.93 15.40 -30.70
N GLY A 81 16.20 15.71 -30.94
CA GLY A 81 16.49 16.61 -32.07
C GLY A 81 16.87 18.06 -31.75
N ARG A 82 18.16 18.32 -32.00
CA ARG A 82 18.72 19.57 -32.57
C ARG A 82 18.83 20.82 -31.68
N ARG A 83 20.06 20.97 -31.18
CA ARG A 83 20.96 22.11 -31.47
C ARG A 83 20.28 23.49 -31.54
N SER A 84 20.33 24.23 -30.44
CA SER A 84 20.49 25.69 -30.51
C SER A 84 21.36 26.17 -29.36
N ALA A 85 22.68 26.15 -29.61
CA ALA A 85 23.68 26.78 -28.75
C ALA A 85 23.71 28.27 -29.08
N ARG A 86 22.88 29.10 -28.43
CA ARG A 86 23.17 30.53 -28.27
C ARG A 86 22.31 31.21 -27.21
N ALA A 87 22.97 31.56 -26.11
CA ALA A 87 22.79 32.75 -25.30
C ALA A 87 21.37 33.17 -24.89
N THR A 88 20.93 32.79 -23.68
CA THR A 88 20.13 33.68 -22.80
C THR A 88 20.34 33.33 -21.31
N SER A 89 21.31 33.97 -20.65
CA SER A 89 21.67 33.79 -19.23
C SER A 89 20.64 34.30 -18.21
N LYS A 90 19.41 34.67 -18.64
CA LYS A 90 18.35 35.22 -17.75
C LYS A 90 17.10 34.34 -17.64
N LYS A 91 17.02 33.19 -18.34
CA LYS A 91 15.88 32.26 -18.28
C LYS A 91 16.06 31.11 -17.26
N GLU A 92 17.21 31.04 -16.60
CA GLU A 92 17.59 29.91 -15.76
C GLU A 92 16.85 29.91 -14.41
N THR A 93 16.77 31.07 -13.74
CA THR A 93 16.12 31.19 -12.42
C THR A 93 14.62 30.90 -12.41
N GLN A 94 13.91 31.09 -13.53
CA GLN A 94 12.48 30.76 -13.61
C GLN A 94 12.25 29.26 -13.83
N LYS A 95 13.21 28.55 -14.43
CA LYS A 95 13.09 27.10 -14.68
C LYS A 95 13.22 26.29 -13.38
N ASP A 96 14.07 26.76 -12.46
CA ASP A 96 14.34 26.08 -11.19
C ASP A 96 13.12 26.12 -10.24
N HIS A 97 12.41 27.26 -10.18
CA HIS A 97 11.21 27.37 -9.36
C HIS A 97 10.06 26.46 -9.81
N ILE A 98 9.89 26.28 -11.13
CA ILE A 98 8.86 25.38 -11.69
C ILE A 98 9.23 23.91 -11.40
N SER A 99 10.52 23.58 -11.40
CA SER A 99 11.03 22.25 -11.03
C SER A 99 10.71 21.93 -9.57
N ASN A 100 11.10 22.80 -8.63
CA ASN A 100 10.90 22.58 -7.20
C ASN A 100 9.43 22.39 -6.83
N LYS A 101 8.52 23.22 -7.38
CA LYS A 101 7.07 23.06 -7.14
C LYS A 101 6.55 21.70 -7.62
N ARG A 102 7.03 21.20 -8.76
CA ARG A 102 6.61 19.90 -9.30
C ARG A 102 7.12 18.75 -8.44
N ILE A 103 8.37 18.83 -7.96
CA ILE A 103 8.98 17.85 -7.06
C ILE A 103 8.21 17.82 -5.74
N THR A 104 7.96 18.97 -5.10
CA THR A 104 7.21 19.05 -3.85
C THR A 104 5.80 18.48 -4.00
N ASN A 105 5.08 18.82 -5.07
CA ASN A 105 3.73 18.29 -5.30
C ASN A 105 3.73 16.77 -5.49
N LYS A 106 4.72 16.21 -6.20
CA LYS A 106 4.86 14.76 -6.37
C LYS A 106 5.20 14.08 -5.04
N ALA A 107 6.19 14.59 -4.30
CA ALA A 107 6.58 14.05 -3.00
C ALA A 107 5.42 14.07 -2.01
N LEU A 108 4.65 15.16 -1.99
CA LEU A 108 3.43 15.28 -1.19
C LEU A 108 2.36 14.28 -1.61
N GLY A 109 2.16 14.07 -2.92
CA GLY A 109 1.26 13.05 -3.45
C GLY A 109 1.64 11.65 -2.98
N VAL A 110 2.92 11.28 -3.09
CA VAL A 110 3.44 10.00 -2.59
C VAL A 110 3.18 9.86 -1.09
N MET A 111 3.50 10.89 -0.30
CA MET A 111 3.29 10.88 1.16
C MET A 111 1.81 10.68 1.52
N GLN A 112 0.90 11.42 0.86
CA GLN A 112 -0.55 11.32 1.09
C GLN A 112 -1.09 9.94 0.72
N LEU A 113 -0.72 9.42 -0.45
CA LEU A 113 -1.15 8.09 -0.89
C LEU A 113 -0.59 7.02 0.04
N THR A 114 0.68 7.10 0.42
CA THR A 114 1.33 6.14 1.33
C THR A 114 0.59 6.07 2.66
N SER A 115 0.17 7.21 3.23
CA SER A 115 -0.62 7.25 4.47
C SER A 115 -1.98 6.54 4.33
N VAL A 116 -2.65 6.69 3.19
CA VAL A 116 -3.92 5.99 2.91
C VAL A 116 -3.69 4.48 2.83
N TRP A 117 -2.66 4.03 2.10
CA TRP A 117 -2.34 2.61 1.96
C TRP A 117 -1.83 1.99 3.25
N GLU A 118 -1.11 2.75 4.08
CA GLU A 118 -0.69 2.34 5.43
C GLU A 118 -1.92 2.03 6.29
N SER A 119 -2.92 2.91 6.28
CA SER A 119 -4.20 2.67 6.99
C SER A 119 -4.94 1.44 6.46
N GLN A 120 -5.00 1.25 5.14
CA GLN A 120 -5.65 0.06 4.56
C GLN A 120 -4.89 -1.23 4.89
N THR A 121 -3.56 -1.18 4.93
CA THR A 121 -2.72 -2.32 5.32
C THR A 121 -2.94 -2.69 6.78
N ARG A 122 -3.04 -1.69 7.67
CA ARG A 122 -3.40 -1.94 9.08
C ARG A 122 -4.78 -2.57 9.23
N ALA A 123 -5.77 -2.11 8.46
CA ALA A 123 -7.10 -2.72 8.44
C ALA A 123 -7.03 -4.19 7.98
N LEU A 124 -6.28 -4.48 6.90
CA LEU A 124 -6.07 -5.85 6.43
C LEU A 124 -5.39 -6.73 7.50
N VAL A 125 -4.40 -6.22 8.23
CA VAL A 125 -3.76 -6.94 9.34
C VAL A 125 -4.79 -7.27 10.45
N GLN A 126 -5.67 -6.33 10.78
CA GLN A 126 -6.75 -6.56 11.75
C GLN A 126 -7.74 -7.62 11.25
N ASP A 127 -8.14 -7.55 9.98
CA ASP A 127 -9.03 -8.54 9.36
C ASP A 127 -8.41 -9.94 9.37
N ILE A 128 -7.12 -10.08 9.06
CA ILE A 128 -6.39 -11.36 9.11
C ILE A 128 -6.37 -11.91 10.54
N ASN A 129 -6.17 -11.06 11.55
CA ASN A 129 -6.21 -11.49 12.95
C ASN A 129 -7.60 -11.93 13.39
N ALA A 130 -8.66 -11.21 12.97
CA ALA A 130 -10.03 -11.62 13.25
C ALA A 130 -10.39 -12.96 12.58
N ILE A 131 -9.91 -13.21 11.35
CA ILE A 131 -10.07 -14.51 10.68
C ILE A 131 -9.33 -15.60 11.46
N ARG A 132 -8.11 -15.31 11.95
CA ARG A 132 -7.33 -16.24 12.75
C ARG A 132 -8.03 -16.61 14.06
N GLU A 133 -8.56 -15.63 14.78
CA GLU A 133 -9.36 -15.85 15.99
C GLU A 133 -10.58 -16.73 15.69
N SER A 134 -11.34 -16.38 14.63
CA SER A 134 -12.49 -17.17 14.17
C SER A 134 -12.11 -18.62 13.82
N MET A 135 -10.89 -18.85 13.30
CA MET A 135 -10.41 -20.18 12.98
C MET A 135 -10.16 -21.04 14.22
N THR A 136 -9.71 -20.42 15.32
CA THR A 136 -9.56 -21.12 16.61
C THR A 136 -10.92 -21.51 17.20
N GLU A 137 -11.92 -20.65 17.07
CA GLU A 137 -13.30 -20.93 17.52
C GLU A 137 -13.93 -22.07 16.73
N VAL A 138 -13.84 -22.02 15.39
CA VAL A 138 -14.34 -23.08 14.51
C VAL A 138 -13.66 -24.41 14.83
N SER A 139 -12.34 -24.39 15.09
CA SER A 139 -11.59 -25.58 15.47
C SER A 139 -12.03 -26.14 16.83
N ALA A 140 -12.34 -25.28 17.80
CA ALA A 140 -12.86 -25.69 19.10
C ALA A 140 -14.26 -26.34 19.00
N VAL A 141 -15.17 -25.75 18.21
CA VAL A 141 -16.52 -26.30 17.98
C VAL A 141 -16.45 -27.66 17.28
N LEU A 142 -15.59 -27.79 16.27
CA LEU A 142 -15.36 -29.07 15.57
C LEU A 142 -14.78 -30.14 16.50
N SER A 143 -13.95 -29.75 17.46
CA SER A 143 -13.37 -30.67 18.45
C SER A 143 -14.44 -31.18 19.43
N TYR A 144 -15.35 -30.31 19.87
CA TYR A 144 -16.45 -30.68 20.77
C TYR A 144 -17.44 -31.67 20.10
N SER A 145 -17.69 -31.50 18.80
CA SER A 145 -18.53 -32.44 18.04
C SER A 145 -17.94 -33.87 17.95
N LYS A 146 -16.66 -34.06 18.25
CA LYS A 146 -15.99 -35.37 18.18
C LYS A 146 -15.97 -36.10 19.52
N SER A 147 -16.14 -35.39 20.64
CA SER A 147 -16.35 -36.02 21.94
C SER A 147 -17.81 -36.42 22.07
N ASP A 148 -18.17 -37.53 21.44
CA ASP A 148 -19.45 -38.20 21.63
C ASP A 148 -19.75 -38.32 23.12
N VAL A 149 -20.84 -37.67 23.53
CA VAL A 149 -21.59 -38.05 24.72
C VAL A 149 -21.94 -39.53 24.53
N PRO A 150 -21.57 -40.44 25.46
CA PRO A 150 -21.99 -41.82 25.37
C PRO A 150 -23.52 -41.85 25.39
N VAL A 151 -24.12 -42.06 24.22
CA VAL A 151 -25.57 -42.22 24.09
C VAL A 151 -25.94 -43.40 24.98
N PRO A 152 -26.69 -43.20 26.08
CA PRO A 152 -27.12 -44.31 26.91
C PRO A 152 -27.92 -45.26 26.02
N ALA A 153 -27.54 -46.54 26.03
CA ALA A 153 -28.11 -47.57 25.18
C ALA A 153 -29.65 -47.50 25.22
N PRO A 154 -30.34 -47.42 24.06
CA PRO A 154 -31.80 -47.37 24.04
C PRO A 154 -32.35 -48.64 24.69
N SER A 155 -33.13 -48.48 25.77
CA SER A 155 -33.88 -49.57 26.40
C SER A 155 -34.91 -50.11 25.41
N ILE A 156 -34.92 -51.43 25.25
CA ILE A 156 -35.55 -52.22 24.17
C ILE A 156 -37.11 -52.19 24.18
N SER A 157 -37.78 -51.36 24.97
CA SER A 157 -39.21 -51.53 25.27
C SER A 157 -40.22 -50.77 24.39
N GLU A 158 -39.83 -50.02 23.35
CA GLU A 158 -40.80 -49.32 22.47
C GLU A 158 -40.69 -49.74 21.00
N ILE A 159 -41.02 -51.01 20.73
CA ILE A 159 -41.28 -51.52 19.40
C ILE A 159 -42.75 -51.20 19.06
N GLY A 160 -42.99 -50.07 18.41
CA GLY A 160 -44.36 -49.71 18.05
C GLY A 160 -44.52 -48.44 17.25
N ARG A 161 -44.28 -48.54 15.93
CA ARG A 161 -45.09 -47.85 14.91
C ARG A 161 -44.95 -46.32 14.83
N ALA A 162 -44.02 -45.84 14.00
CA ALA A 162 -44.30 -44.78 13.00
C ALA A 162 -43.04 -44.35 12.20
N VAL A 163 -43.18 -44.49 10.87
CA VAL A 163 -42.76 -43.53 9.85
C VAL A 163 -41.25 -43.33 9.59
N SER A 164 -40.75 -44.25 8.76
CA SER A 164 -40.00 -43.99 7.52
C SER A 164 -39.72 -42.52 7.19
N GLY A 165 -38.45 -42.10 7.25
CA GLY A 165 -38.01 -40.78 6.78
C GLY A 165 -36.70 -40.25 7.36
N GLN A 166 -36.06 -40.95 8.30
CA GLN A 166 -34.75 -40.52 8.82
C GLN A 166 -33.65 -40.77 7.79
N SER A 167 -33.33 -39.70 7.05
CA SER A 167 -32.17 -39.59 6.19
C SER A 167 -30.90 -39.85 7.01
N ILE A 168 -30.34 -41.05 6.85
CA ILE A 168 -29.05 -41.46 7.40
C ILE A 168 -27.98 -40.54 6.79
N LEU A 169 -27.68 -39.43 7.48
CA LEU A 169 -26.51 -38.62 7.20
C LEU A 169 -25.30 -39.38 7.74
N THR A 170 -24.66 -40.12 6.85
CA THR A 170 -23.46 -40.92 7.09
C THR A 170 -22.36 -40.06 7.73
N ALA A 171 -21.94 -40.40 8.95
CA ALA A 171 -20.87 -39.76 9.73
C ALA A 171 -19.45 -39.89 9.11
N SER A 172 -19.33 -40.47 7.91
CA SER A 172 -18.05 -40.76 7.24
C SER A 172 -17.33 -39.53 6.67
N SER A 173 -17.94 -38.33 6.64
CA SER A 173 -17.35 -37.16 5.96
C SER A 173 -16.59 -36.18 6.86
N VAL A 174 -16.46 -36.44 8.17
CA VAL A 174 -15.87 -35.46 9.12
C VAL A 174 -14.34 -35.62 9.26
N SER A 175 -13.78 -36.80 8.98
CA SER A 175 -12.35 -37.07 9.16
C SER A 175 -11.42 -36.32 8.18
N GLY A 176 -11.91 -35.90 7.01
CA GLY A 176 -11.11 -35.18 6.01
C GLY A 176 -10.87 -33.69 6.30
N ILE A 177 -11.55 -33.11 7.30
CA ILE A 177 -11.49 -31.65 7.56
C ILE A 177 -10.21 -31.28 8.34
N SER A 178 -9.69 -32.18 9.18
CA SER A 178 -8.59 -31.87 10.10
C SER A 178 -7.24 -31.65 9.38
N GLY A 179 -6.96 -32.36 8.29
CA GLY A 179 -5.70 -32.20 7.54
C GLY A 179 -5.60 -30.85 6.79
N ASN A 180 -6.73 -30.29 6.38
CA ASN A 180 -6.79 -29.08 5.57
C ASN A 180 -6.64 -27.79 6.40
N SER A 181 -7.02 -27.83 7.68
CA SER A 181 -6.92 -26.67 8.59
C SER A 181 -5.47 -26.18 8.73
N GLY A 182 -4.51 -27.09 8.84
CA GLY A 182 -3.09 -26.72 8.96
C GLY A 182 -2.52 -26.00 7.73
N ILE A 183 -3.10 -26.21 6.54
CA ILE A 183 -2.69 -25.49 5.33
C ILE A 183 -3.24 -24.06 5.37
N LEU A 184 -4.50 -23.87 5.79
CA LEU A 184 -5.10 -22.54 5.94
C LEU A 184 -4.38 -21.72 7.01
N GLU A 185 -4.00 -22.35 8.12
CA GLU A 185 -3.22 -21.68 9.18
C GLU A 185 -1.88 -21.19 8.68
N LYS A 186 -1.14 -22.03 7.94
CA LYS A 186 0.13 -21.64 7.32
C LYS A 186 -0.07 -20.51 6.31
N SER A 187 -1.12 -20.58 5.49
CA SER A 187 -1.45 -19.52 4.54
C SER A 187 -1.76 -18.20 5.24
N LEU A 188 -2.54 -18.22 6.33
CA LEU A 188 -2.86 -17.04 7.13
C LEU A 188 -1.61 -16.46 7.80
N ALA A 189 -0.73 -17.31 8.35
CA ALA A 189 0.53 -16.87 8.94
C ALA A 189 1.43 -16.18 7.89
N LEU A 190 1.52 -16.73 6.68
CA LEU A 190 2.25 -16.12 5.57
C LEU A 190 1.63 -14.80 5.13
N LEU A 191 0.30 -14.74 5.00
CA LEU A 191 -0.42 -13.50 4.68
C LEU A 191 -0.15 -12.42 5.74
N LEU A 192 -0.21 -12.77 7.02
CA LEU A 192 0.06 -11.85 8.12
C LEU A 192 1.50 -11.34 8.08
N GLN A 193 2.47 -12.23 7.86
CA GLN A 193 3.88 -11.86 7.74
C GLN A 193 4.09 -10.89 6.58
N ASN A 194 3.57 -11.21 5.40
CA ASN A 194 3.70 -10.36 4.21
C ASN A 194 3.05 -8.99 4.42
N SER A 195 1.87 -8.93 5.06
CA SER A 195 1.20 -7.65 5.35
C SER A 195 1.99 -6.81 6.35
N ASN A 196 2.67 -7.43 7.33
CA ASN A 196 3.55 -6.71 8.25
C ASN A 196 4.81 -6.17 7.56
N THR A 197 5.40 -6.94 6.65
CA THR A 197 6.52 -6.45 5.82
C THR A 197 6.08 -5.26 4.97
N MET A 198 4.94 -5.36 4.29
CA MET A 198 4.39 -4.26 3.49
C MET A 198 4.09 -3.01 4.33
N LEU A 199 3.60 -3.18 5.56
CA LEU A 199 3.41 -2.06 6.49
C LEU A 199 4.74 -1.34 6.79
N TRP A 200 5.79 -2.11 7.03
CA TRP A 200 7.13 -1.55 7.27
C TRP A 200 7.65 -0.80 6.03
N ASP A 201 7.43 -1.34 4.83
CA ASP A 201 7.81 -0.70 3.57
C ASP A 201 7.06 0.63 3.38
N LEU A 202 5.76 0.66 3.65
CA LEU A 202 4.96 1.89 3.59
C LEU A 202 5.41 2.93 4.62
N GLU A 203 5.70 2.52 5.86
CA GLU A 203 6.24 3.43 6.88
C GLU A 203 7.61 3.99 6.46
N PHE A 204 8.44 3.17 5.82
CA PHE A 204 9.72 3.60 5.27
C PHE A 204 9.55 4.61 4.12
N ILE A 205 8.68 4.32 3.15
CA ILE A 205 8.33 5.23 2.05
C ILE A 205 7.84 6.57 2.60
N ASN A 206 6.96 6.54 3.59
CA ASN A 206 6.38 7.74 4.21
C ASN A 206 7.46 8.62 4.85
N LYS A 207 8.33 8.03 5.69
CA LYS A 207 9.47 8.73 6.31
C LYS A 207 10.42 9.32 5.28
N ARG A 208 10.68 8.58 4.19
CA ARG A 208 11.59 9.01 3.13
C ARG A 208 10.99 10.14 2.29
N ALA A 209 9.71 10.05 1.94
CA ALA A 209 8.98 11.13 1.27
C ALA A 209 8.94 12.41 2.13
N ALA A 210 8.71 12.29 3.44
CA ALA A 210 8.76 13.42 4.37
C ALA A 210 10.15 14.08 4.41
N ALA A 211 11.22 13.29 4.50
CA ALA A 211 12.59 13.80 4.45
C ALA A 211 12.90 14.55 3.14
N GLN A 212 12.42 14.06 2.00
CA GLN A 212 12.57 14.75 0.70
C GLN A 212 11.85 16.10 0.70
N ILE A 213 10.64 16.17 1.26
CA ILE A 213 9.87 17.41 1.38
C ILE A 213 10.64 18.43 2.23
N ASP A 214 11.12 18.02 3.42
CA ASP A 214 11.89 18.89 4.31
C ASP A 214 13.17 19.41 3.64
N ALA A 215 13.85 18.56 2.88
CA ALA A 215 15.08 18.92 2.22
C ALA A 215 14.86 19.88 1.04
N VAL A 216 13.74 19.75 0.30
CA VAL A 216 13.31 20.73 -0.71
C VAL A 216 12.93 22.07 -0.05
N TYR A 217 12.24 22.06 1.09
CA TYR A 217 11.93 23.30 1.81
C TYR A 217 13.18 24.02 2.30
N ASN A 218 14.17 23.29 2.81
CA ASN A 218 15.45 23.87 3.24
C ASN A 218 16.21 24.50 2.07
N ASP A 219 16.23 23.86 0.90
CA ASP A 219 16.83 24.43 -0.32
C ASP A 219 16.10 25.72 -0.75
N ILE A 220 14.77 25.72 -0.79
CA ILE A 220 13.98 26.93 -1.09
C ILE A 220 14.28 28.05 -0.09
N ALA A 221 14.36 27.74 1.21
CA ALA A 221 14.68 28.72 2.23
C ALA A 221 16.09 29.32 2.03
N GLN A 222 17.07 28.50 1.66
CA GLN A 222 18.42 28.95 1.35
C GLN A 222 18.46 29.83 0.08
N GLN A 223 17.71 29.48 -0.96
CA GLN A 223 17.58 30.31 -2.17
C GLN A 223 16.95 31.67 -1.84
N ILE A 224 15.91 31.72 -1.03
CA ILE A 224 15.29 32.98 -0.58
C ILE A 224 16.29 33.81 0.24
N ALA A 225 17.04 33.18 1.16
CA ALA A 225 18.03 33.88 1.98
C ALA A 225 19.16 34.47 1.12
N THR A 226 19.64 33.73 0.11
CA THR A 226 20.70 34.21 -0.80
C THR A 226 20.19 35.33 -1.71
N ALA A 227 18.98 35.21 -2.25
CA ALA A 227 18.33 36.28 -3.03
C ALA A 227 18.15 37.54 -2.18
N THR A 228 17.65 37.41 -0.95
CA THR A 228 17.46 38.53 -0.01
C THR A 228 18.80 39.18 0.36
N LYS A 229 19.87 38.39 0.54
CA LYS A 229 21.21 38.90 0.80
C LYS A 229 21.75 39.70 -0.38
N LYS A 230 21.49 39.24 -1.61
CA LYS A 230 21.85 39.94 -2.84
C LYS A 230 21.07 41.25 -2.99
N ASP A 231 19.76 41.22 -2.82
CA ASP A 231 18.90 42.41 -2.90
C ASP A 231 19.31 43.46 -1.86
N ASN A 232 19.65 43.04 -0.64
CA ASN A 232 20.16 43.94 0.39
C ASN A 232 21.51 44.56 0.00
N SER A 233 22.39 43.80 -0.65
CA SER A 233 23.66 44.32 -1.17
C SER A 233 23.43 45.34 -2.29
N ASP A 234 22.53 45.05 -3.22
CA ASP A 234 22.20 45.93 -4.35
C ASP A 234 21.54 47.23 -3.85
N MET A 235 20.63 47.14 -2.88
CA MET A 235 19.99 48.29 -2.25
C MET A 235 21.01 49.18 -1.53
N LYS A 236 21.97 48.57 -0.80
CA LYS A 236 23.07 49.31 -0.16
C LYS A 236 23.94 50.01 -1.19
N ALA A 237 24.27 49.36 -2.31
CA ALA A 237 25.05 49.98 -3.37
C ALA A 237 24.33 51.19 -4.00
N ILE A 238 23.02 51.08 -4.24
CA ILE A 238 22.20 52.20 -4.74
C ILE A 238 22.19 53.34 -3.71
N ALA A 239 22.00 53.04 -2.42
CA ALA A 239 21.99 54.05 -1.37
C ALA A 239 23.33 54.80 -1.26
N VAL A 240 24.46 54.09 -1.37
CA VAL A 240 25.80 54.71 -1.37
C VAL A 240 25.99 55.59 -2.61
N LEU A 241 25.55 55.11 -3.78
CA LEU A 241 25.63 55.88 -5.02
C LEU A 241 24.79 57.16 -4.94
N THR A 242 23.54 57.08 -4.49
CA THR A 242 22.67 58.26 -4.37
C THR A 242 23.21 59.27 -3.36
N MET A 243 23.76 58.82 -2.22
CA MET A 243 24.42 59.70 -1.26
C MET A 243 25.66 60.41 -1.84
N ALA A 244 26.41 59.76 -2.74
CA ALA A 244 27.55 60.37 -3.39
C ALA A 244 27.15 61.41 -4.46
N PHE A 245 26.08 61.13 -5.23
CA PHE A 245 25.65 61.99 -6.34
C PHE A 245 24.75 63.16 -5.91
N LEU A 246 24.01 63.05 -4.81
CA LEU A 246 23.13 64.11 -4.32
C LEU A 246 23.86 65.46 -4.13
N PRO A 247 25.00 65.54 -3.41
CA PRO A 247 25.73 66.79 -3.24
C PRO A 247 26.30 67.33 -4.56
N ALA A 248 26.75 66.46 -5.46
CA ALA A 248 27.28 66.85 -6.76
C ALA A 248 26.22 67.53 -7.63
N THR A 249 24.96 67.08 -7.54
CA THR A 249 23.85 67.72 -8.26
C THR A 249 23.44 69.09 -7.72
N PHE A 250 23.79 69.42 -6.46
CA PHE A 250 23.54 70.76 -5.89
C PHE A 250 24.59 71.81 -6.30
N LEU A 251 25.76 71.37 -6.78
CA LEU A 251 26.88 72.25 -7.15
C LEU A 251 26.97 72.52 -8.66
N ALA A 252 26.24 71.76 -9.48
CA ALA A 252 26.16 71.91 -10.93
C ALA A 252 24.99 72.84 -11.33
#